data_AF-A0A8S4R365-F1
#
_entry.id   AF-A0A8S4R365-F1
#
_cell.length_a   1.000
_cell.length_b   1.000
_cell.length_c   1.000
_cell.angle_alpha   90.00
_cell.angle_beta   90.00
_cell.angle_gamma   90.00
#
_symmetry.space_group_name_H-M   'P 1'
#
loop_
_entity.id
_entity.type
_entity.pdbx_description
1 polymer ?
#
loop_
_entity_poly.entity_id
_entity_poly.type
_entity_poly.pdbx_seq_one_letter_code
_entity_poly.pdbx_strand_id
1 'polypeptide(L)'
;MSTETQEYTNGMRPGPLTREIPECMRDKYTVVQTVFDVLAFLMVAIGYIIQAIYRTIVGYPKKDLKGSIALVTGGGGGLGSLIALRLARLGCVVVLWDINKQG
;
A
#
# COMPACT_ATOMS: atom_id res chain seq x y z
N MET A 1 -28.96 -44.94 18.59
CA MET A 1 -28.52 -43.99 17.55
C MET A 1 -29.73 -43.15 17.21
N SER A 2 -29.72 -41.88 17.64
CA SER A 2 -30.92 -41.06 17.80
C SER A 2 -31.60 -40.77 16.46
N THR A 3 -32.94 -40.83 16.46
CA THR A 3 -33.84 -40.49 15.35
C THR A 3 -33.50 -39.16 14.69
N GLU A 4 -32.95 -38.21 15.46
CA GLU A 4 -32.42 -36.94 14.97
C GLU A 4 -31.34 -37.12 13.88
N THR A 5 -30.39 -38.05 14.03
CA THR A 5 -29.34 -38.29 13.02
C THR A 5 -29.92 -38.76 11.68
N GLN A 6 -31.06 -39.45 11.71
CA GLN A 6 -31.77 -39.94 10.52
C GLN A 6 -32.44 -38.80 9.75
N GLU A 7 -32.90 -37.77 10.45
CA GLU A 7 -33.50 -36.57 9.85
C GLU A 7 -32.41 -35.66 9.24
N TYR A 8 -31.24 -35.55 9.88
CA TYR A 8 -30.07 -34.85 9.33
C TYR A 8 -29.47 -35.55 8.10
N THR A 9 -29.56 -36.88 8.00
CA THR A 9 -29.10 -37.62 6.80
C THR A 9 -30.11 -37.58 5.65
N ASN A 10 -31.41 -37.57 5.93
CA ASN A 10 -32.45 -37.43 4.89
C ASN A 10 -32.57 -36.00 4.34
N GLY A 11 -32.20 -34.98 5.12
CA GLY A 11 -32.22 -33.58 4.71
C GLY A 11 -31.04 -33.16 3.82
N MET A 12 -30.02 -34.01 3.67
CA MET A 12 -28.85 -33.70 2.88
C MET A 12 -29.15 -33.93 1.39
N ARG A 13 -29.62 -32.88 0.71
CA ARG A 13 -29.58 -32.87 -0.76
C ARG A 13 -28.12 -32.95 -1.16
N PRO A 14 -27.71 -33.87 -2.07
CA PRO A 14 -26.41 -33.72 -2.68
C PRO A 14 -26.40 -32.35 -3.32
N GLY A 15 -25.55 -31.45 -2.80
CA GLY A 15 -25.22 -30.24 -3.53
C GLY A 15 -24.79 -30.66 -4.93
N PRO A 16 -25.06 -29.87 -5.98
CA PRO A 16 -24.55 -30.16 -7.30
C PRO A 16 -23.01 -30.05 -7.27
N LEU A 17 -22.36 -31.10 -6.78
CA LEU A 17 -20.93 -31.29 -6.90
C LEU A 17 -20.70 -31.50 -8.39
N THR A 18 -19.95 -30.57 -8.96
CA THR A 18 -19.56 -30.54 -10.37
C THR A 18 -20.74 -30.56 -11.34
N ARG A 19 -21.34 -29.37 -11.57
CA ARG A 19 -21.80 -29.05 -12.92
C ARG A 19 -20.60 -29.26 -13.83
N GLU A 20 -20.58 -30.37 -14.55
CA GLU A 20 -19.58 -30.64 -15.57
C GLU A 20 -19.58 -29.48 -16.55
N ILE A 21 -18.60 -28.59 -16.40
CA ILE A 21 -18.20 -27.71 -17.46
C ILE A 21 -17.65 -28.67 -18.53
N PRO A 22 -18.19 -28.68 -19.75
CA PRO A 22 -17.64 -29.51 -20.82
C PRO A 22 -16.13 -29.27 -20.87
N GLU A 23 -15.31 -30.32 -20.83
CA GLU A 23 -13.84 -30.17 -20.81
C GLU A 23 -13.36 -29.27 -21.96
N CYS A 24 -14.00 -29.39 -23.14
CA CYS A 24 -13.71 -28.59 -24.33
C CYS A 24 -14.07 -27.09 -24.22
N MET A 25 -14.81 -26.71 -23.18
CA MET A 25 -15.23 -25.34 -22.89
C MET A 25 -14.37 -24.73 -21.75
N ARG A 26 -13.75 -25.55 -20.90
CA ARG A 26 -12.84 -25.12 -19.84
C ARG A 26 -11.56 -24.47 -20.38
N ASP A 27 -10.93 -25.07 -21.39
CA ASP A 27 -9.65 -24.58 -21.91
C ASP A 27 -9.81 -23.24 -22.65
N LYS A 28 -10.89 -23.07 -23.39
CA LYS A 28 -11.16 -21.82 -24.13
C LYS A 28 -11.36 -20.64 -23.19
N TYR A 29 -12.16 -20.81 -22.13
CA TYR A 29 -12.35 -19.76 -21.13
C TYR A 29 -11.11 -19.52 -20.29
N THR A 30 -10.32 -20.57 -20.01
CA THR A 30 -9.04 -20.44 -19.28
C THR A 30 -8.01 -19.65 -20.08
N VAL A 31 -7.86 -19.92 -21.38
CA VAL A 31 -6.92 -19.18 -22.25
C VAL A 31 -7.37 -17.74 -22.43
N VAL A 32 -8.66 -17.51 -22.72
CA VAL A 32 -9.19 -16.14 -22.87
C VAL A 32 -9.02 -15.35 -21.57
N GLN A 33 -9.31 -15.93 -20.41
CA GLN A 33 -9.13 -15.30 -19.12
C GLN A 33 -7.66 -14.97 -18.84
N THR A 34 -6.75 -15.92 -19.10
CA THR A 34 -5.31 -15.70 -18.93
C THR A 34 -4.81 -14.56 -19.84
N VAL A 35 -5.30 -14.49 -21.08
CA VAL A 35 -4.96 -13.41 -22.01
C VAL A 35 -5.43 -12.05 -21.47
N PHE A 36 -6.65 -11.97 -20.95
CA PHE A 36 -7.15 -10.73 -20.32
C PHE A 36 -6.36 -10.34 -19.08
N ASP A 37 -6.02 -11.30 -18.22
CA ASP A 37 -5.23 -11.04 -17.00
C ASP A 37 -3.82 -10.52 -17.35
N VAL A 38 -3.17 -11.11 -18.35
CA VAL A 38 -1.84 -10.65 -18.83
C VAL A 38 -1.94 -9.25 -19.47
N LEU A 39 -2.97 -8.98 -20.26
CA LEU A 39 -3.21 -7.66 -20.85
C LEU A 39 -3.48 -6.60 -19.79
N ALA A 40 -4.32 -6.91 -18.79
CA ALA A 40 -4.61 -6.03 -17.67
C ALA A 40 -3.35 -5.76 -16.84
N PHE A 41 -2.58 -6.80 -16.53
CA PHE A 41 -1.30 -6.66 -15.83
C PHE A 41 -0.33 -5.77 -16.60
N LEU A 42 -0.19 -5.97 -17.92
CA LEU A 42 0.71 -5.17 -18.76
C LEU A 42 0.27 -3.69 -18.78
N MET A 43 -1.03 -3.41 -18.94
CA MET A 43 -1.54 -2.04 -18.91
C MET A 43 -1.31 -1.36 -17.56
N VAL A 44 -1.60 -2.04 -16.46
CA VAL A 44 -1.39 -1.51 -15.10
C VAL A 44 0.11 -1.30 -14.84
N ALA A 45 0.96 -2.23 -15.25
CA ALA A 45 2.41 -2.13 -15.10
C ALA A 45 2.96 -0.92 -15.88
N ILE A 46 2.55 -0.72 -17.14
CA ILE A 46 2.92 0.44 -17.93
C ILE A 46 2.46 1.73 -17.25
N GLY A 47 1.22 1.76 -16.73
CA GLY A 47 0.70 2.90 -15.96
C GLY A 47 1.56 3.25 -14.74
N TYR A 48 1.97 2.25 -13.96
CA TYR A 48 2.85 2.45 -12.81
C TYR A 48 4.26 2.89 -13.21
N ILE A 49 4.80 2.36 -14.31
CA ILE A 49 6.11 2.79 -14.83
C ILE A 49 6.06 4.26 -15.24
N ILE A 50 5.03 4.67 -15.99
CA ILE A 50 4.83 6.07 -16.38
C ILE A 50 4.67 6.94 -15.13
N GLN A 51 3.86 6.51 -14.15
CA GLN A 51 3.69 7.23 -12.89
C GLN A 51 5.01 7.37 -12.12
N ALA A 52 5.85 6.33 -12.08
CA ALA A 52 7.15 6.35 -11.43
C ALA A 52 8.12 7.31 -12.13
N ILE A 53 8.16 7.29 -13.47
CA ILE A 53 8.96 8.24 -14.27
C ILE A 53 8.49 9.68 -13.98
N TYR A 54 7.18 9.93 -14.02
CA TYR A 54 6.61 11.25 -13.73
C TYR A 54 7.00 11.74 -12.33
N ARG A 55 6.87 10.89 -11.31
CA ARG A 55 7.25 11.23 -9.93
C ARG A 55 8.76 11.44 -9.75
N THR A 56 9.58 10.77 -10.55
CA THR A 56 11.03 10.96 -10.52
C THR A 56 11.44 12.31 -11.12
N ILE A 57 10.77 12.74 -12.19
CA ILE A 57 11.06 14.03 -12.87
C ILE A 57 10.48 15.22 -12.10
N VAL A 58 9.21 15.15 -11.72
CA VAL A 58 8.49 16.26 -11.05
C VAL A 58 8.82 16.32 -9.56
N GLY A 59 9.27 15.21 -8.98
CA GLY A 59 9.51 15.07 -7.56
C GLY A 59 8.22 14.96 -6.74
N TYR A 60 8.38 14.60 -5.48
CA TYR A 60 7.27 14.61 -4.53
C TYR A 60 7.03 16.02 -4.01
N PRO A 61 5.76 16.48 -3.90
CA PRO A 61 5.48 17.75 -3.24
C PRO A 61 6.01 17.68 -1.81
N LYS A 62 6.91 18.61 -1.48
CA LYS A 62 7.45 18.71 -0.12
C LYS A 62 6.31 19.12 0.80
N LYS A 63 6.23 18.50 1.98
CA LYS A 63 5.25 18.89 2.99
C LYS A 63 5.49 20.35 3.38
N ASP A 64 4.42 21.14 3.42
CA ASP A 64 4.49 22.47 4.00
C ASP A 64 4.68 22.35 5.52
N LEU A 65 5.73 22.99 6.03
CA LEU A 65 6.11 22.97 7.44
C LEU A 65 5.77 24.28 8.15
N LYS A 66 5.16 25.25 7.45
CA LYS A 66 4.78 26.54 8.03
C LYS A 66 3.80 26.34 9.18
N GLY A 67 4.14 26.85 10.36
CA GLY A 67 3.33 26.72 11.59
C GLY A 67 3.35 25.33 12.24
N SER A 68 4.07 24.36 11.68
CA SER A 68 4.28 23.06 12.33
C SER A 68 5.28 23.17 13.48
N ILE A 69 5.24 22.25 14.46
CA ILE A 69 6.20 22.17 15.56
C ILE A 69 7.14 20.98 15.32
N ALA A 70 8.45 21.21 15.40
CA ALA A 70 9.47 20.16 15.25
C ALA A 70 10.43 20.14 16.45
N LEU A 71 10.64 18.95 17.03
CA LEU A 71 11.63 18.72 18.09
C LEU A 71 12.95 18.26 17.45
N VAL A 72 14.04 18.96 17.75
CA VAL A 72 15.39 18.61 17.27
C VAL A 72 16.26 18.26 18.46
N THR A 73 16.67 16.99 18.54
CA THR A 73 17.63 16.51 19.54
C THR A 73 19.06 16.75 19.08
N GLY A 74 19.95 17.19 19.97
CA GLY A 74 21.35 17.45 19.61
C GLY A 74 21.53 18.67 18.70
N GLY A 75 20.65 19.67 18.83
CA GLY A 75 20.66 20.86 17.97
C GLY A 75 21.57 21.99 18.43
N GLY A 76 22.28 21.83 19.54
CA GLY A 76 23.31 22.77 20.04
C GLY A 76 24.63 22.69 19.28
N GLY A 77 24.75 21.87 18.23
CA GLY A 77 25.95 21.82 17.39
C GLY A 77 25.83 20.92 16.16
N GLY A 78 26.83 20.99 15.29
CA GLY A 78 26.97 20.10 14.13
C GLY A 78 25.74 20.08 13.20
N LEU A 79 25.33 18.87 12.80
CA LEU A 79 24.19 18.67 11.89
C LEU A 79 22.85 19.08 12.50
N GLY A 80 22.65 18.86 13.80
CA GLY A 80 21.39 19.19 14.47
C GLY A 80 21.08 20.67 14.40
N SER A 81 22.09 21.52 14.60
CA SER A 81 21.96 22.98 14.48
C SER A 81 21.57 23.43 13.06
N LEU A 82 22.20 22.83 12.03
CA LEU A 82 21.87 23.11 10.63
C LEU A 82 20.45 22.69 10.26
N ILE A 83 20.00 21.54 10.77
CA ILE A 83 18.64 21.02 10.57
C ILE A 83 17.62 21.94 11.26
N ALA A 84 17.87 22.33 12.52
CA ALA A 84 17.04 23.27 13.26
C ALA A 84 16.90 24.61 12.52
N LEU A 85 18.01 25.15 12.02
CA LEU A 85 18.03 26.39 11.25
C LEU A 85 17.22 26.26 9.93
N ARG A 86 17.35 25.13 9.23
CA ARG A 86 16.59 24.90 7.99
C ARG A 86 15.09 24.79 8.25
N LEU A 87 14.69 24.09 9.32
CA LEU A 87 13.29 23.97 9.73
C LEU A 87 12.71 25.33 10.12
N ALA A 88 13.44 26.14 10.88
CA ALA A 88 13.03 27.49 11.25
C ALA A 88 12.84 28.39 10.01
N ARG A 89 13.75 28.31 9.02
CA ARG A 89 13.62 29.04 7.74
C ARG A 89 12.41 28.62 6.90
N LEU A 90 11.93 27.39 7.07
CA LEU A 90 10.70 26.90 6.44
C LEU A 90 9.42 27.32 7.21
N GLY A 91 9.55 28.12 8.27
CA GLY A 91 8.44 28.62 9.08
C GLY A 91 7.94 27.63 10.12
N CYS A 92 8.72 26.60 10.43
CA CYS A 92 8.44 25.64 11.49
C CYS A 92 8.86 26.22 12.85
N VAL A 93 8.05 26.03 13.88
CA VAL A 93 8.44 26.29 15.28
C VAL A 93 9.35 25.15 15.73
N VAL A 94 10.60 25.45 16.05
CA VAL A 94 11.59 24.43 16.41
C VAL A 94 11.84 24.44 17.92
N VAL A 95 11.72 23.27 18.54
CA VAL A 95 12.09 23.03 19.93
C VAL A 95 13.44 22.32 19.94
N LEU A 96 14.45 22.99 20.49
CA LEU A 96 15.80 22.45 20.64
C LEU A 96 15.90 21.65 21.93
N TRP A 97 16.30 20.39 21.82
CA TRP A 97 16.54 19.49 22.95
C TRP A 97 18.00 19.05 22.94
N ASP A 98 18.84 19.78 23.67
CA ASP A 98 20.25 19.48 23.80
C ASP A 98 20.68 19.45 25.27
N ILE A 99 21.68 18.64 25.58
CA ILE A 99 22.34 18.59 26.88
C ILE A 99 23.30 19.77 27.07
N ASN A 100 23.87 20.27 25.97
CA ASN A 100 24.80 21.37 25.99
C ASN A 100 24.03 22.71 25.99
N LYS A 101 24.07 23.40 27.13
CA LYS A 101 23.46 24.73 27.31
C LYS A 101 24.29 25.87 26.70
N GLN A 102 25.53 25.59 26.31
CA GLN A 102 26.49 26.58 25.80
C GLN A 102 26.57 26.59 24.26
N GLY A 103 25.84 25.69 23.59
CA GLY A 103 25.74 25.59 22.13
C GLY A 103 24.67 26.48 21.53
#